data_AF-A0A4U6LG38-F1
#
_entry.id   AF-A0A4U6LG38-F1
#
_cell.length_a   1.000
_cell.length_b   1.000
_cell.length_c   1.000
_cell.angle_alpha   90.00
_cell.angle_beta   90.00
_cell.angle_gamma   90.00
#
_symmetry.space_group_name_H-M   'P 1'
#
loop_
_entity.id
_entity.type
_entity.pdbx_description
1 polymer ?
#
loop_
_entity_poly.entity_id
_entity_poly.type
_entity_poly.pdbx_seq_one_letter_code
_entity_poly.pdbx_strand_id
1 'polypeptide(L)' 'MKHSICSLAQVIRSKNAGPYELVLDILFKTREDYQRVKRSEQLTPQLIAGLYNVEPDFIHNIVWFD' A
#
# COMPACT_ATOMS: atom_id res chain seq x y z
N MET A 1 3.17 -3.32 -19.49
CA MET A 1 3.64 -4.41 -18.59
C MET A 1 3.16 -4.11 -17.17
N LYS A 2 2.73 -5.13 -16.42
CA LYS A 2 2.45 -5.00 -14.99
C LYS A 2 3.78 -5.10 -14.22
N HIS A 3 4.05 -4.16 -13.33
CA HIS A 3 5.20 -4.23 -12.42
C HIS A 3 4.72 -4.68 -11.04
N SER A 4 5.47 -5.55 -10.38
CA SER A 4 5.20 -5.89 -8.98
C SER A 4 5.52 -4.69 -8.10
N ILE A 5 4.72 -4.43 -7.06
CA ILE A 5 5.04 -3.41 -6.06
C ILE A 5 6.41 -3.69 -5.40
N CYS A 6 6.77 -4.97 -5.22
CA CYS A 6 8.07 -5.38 -4.69
C CYS A 6 9.25 -5.03 -5.61
N SER A 7 9.00 -4.78 -6.90
CA SER A 7 10.05 -4.33 -7.83
C SER A 7 10.28 -2.81 -7.79
N LEU A 8 9.33 -2.05 -7.24
CA LEU A 8 9.40 -0.59 -7.13
C LEU A 8 9.72 -0.14 -5.70
N ALA A 9 9.24 -0.87 -4.70
CA ALA A 9 9.48 -0.58 -3.30
C ALA A 9 10.88 -1.04 -2.86
N GLN A 10 11.54 -0.23 -2.04
CA GLN A 10 12.78 -0.61 -1.35
C GLN A 10 12.49 -1.47 -0.12
N VAL A 11 11.43 -1.12 0.62
CA VAL A 11 11.00 -1.84 1.82
C VAL A 11 9.49 -1.94 1.81
N ILE A 12 8.99 -3.14 2.08
CA ILE A 12 7.59 -3.37 2.43
C ILE A 12 7.62 -4.11 3.76
N ARG A 13 6.96 -3.54 4.78
CA ARG A 13 6.89 -4.15 6.10
C ARG A 13 5.50 -4.04 6.68
N SER A 14 5.12 -5.05 7.45
CA SER A 14 3.98 -4.97 8.35
C SER A 14 4.39 -4.49 9.73
N LYS A 15 3.46 -3.86 10.42
CA LYS A 15 3.49 -3.64 11.86
C LYS A 15 2.12 -3.96 12.43
N ASN A 16 2.09 -4.62 13.59
CA ASN A 16 0.86 -4.80 14.34
C ASN A 16 0.52 -3.46 15.00
N ALA A 17 -0.61 -2.87 14.65
CA ALA A 17 -1.08 -1.58 15.16
C ALA A 17 -2.18 -1.78 16.21
N GLY A 18 -1.95 -2.71 17.14
CA GLY A 18 -2.96 -3.14 18.12
C GLY A 18 -3.60 -4.48 17.75
N PRO A 19 -4.63 -4.90 18.51
CA PRO A 19 -5.20 -6.25 18.40
C PRO A 19 -6.02 -6.49 17.12
N TYR A 20 -6.49 -5.44 16.44
CA TYR A 20 -7.40 -5.54 15.30
C TYR A 20 -6.94 -4.76 14.05
N GLU A 21 -5.76 -4.15 14.10
CA GLU A 21 -5.25 -3.36 12.99
C GLU A 21 -3.88 -3.86 12.52
N LEU A 22 -3.79 -4.12 11.22
CA LEU A 22 -2.55 -4.36 10.52
C LEU A 22 -2.21 -3.11 9.72
N VAL A 23 -0.99 -2.60 9.88
CA VAL A 23 -0.51 -1.49 9.06
C VAL A 23 0.65 -1.97 8.20
N LEU A 24 0.65 -1.54 6.95
CA LEU A 24 1.74 -1.77 6.00
C LEU A 24 2.42 -0.44 5.69
N ASP A 25 3.74 -0.41 5.83
CA ASP A 25 4.55 0.69 5.32
C ASP A 25 5.20 0.24 4.00
N ILE A 26 5.02 1.02 2.94
CA ILE A 26 5.68 0.83 1.64
C ILE A 26 6.62 2.01 1.41
N LEU A 27 7.92 1.75 1.46
CA LEU A 27 8.96 2.76 1.28
C LEU A 27 9.61 2.58 -0.09
N PHE A 28 9.72 3.68 -0.84
CA PHE A 28 10.34 3.70 -2.17
C PHE A 28 11.76 4.25 -2.08
N LYS A 29 12.63 3.76 -2.97
CA LYS A 29 14.03 4.21 -3.05
C LYS A 29 14.14 5.64 -3.59
N THR A 30 13.25 6.00 -4.50
CA THR A 30 13.27 7.28 -5.22
C THR A 30 11.93 7.99 -5.09
N ARG A 31 11.95 9.33 -5.19
CA ARG A 31 10.71 10.13 -5.21
C ARG A 31 9.93 9.86 -6.49
N GLU A 32 10.61 9.55 -7.58
CA GLU A 32 10.03 9.22 -8.88
C GLU A 32 9.18 7.95 -8.79
N ASP A 33 9.67 6.89 -8.15
CA ASP A 33 8.91 5.64 -7.96
C ASP A 33 7.69 5.87 -7.06
N TYR A 34 7.85 6.62 -5.97
CA TYR A 34 6.74 7.01 -5.09
C TYR A 34 5.66 7.77 -5.88
N GLN A 35 6.05 8.78 -6.65
CA GLN A 35 5.13 9.58 -7.46
C GLN A 35 4.49 8.75 -8.57
N ARG A 36 5.22 7.81 -9.17
CA ARG A 36 4.69 6.90 -10.18
C ARG A 36 3.58 6.01 -9.60
N VAL A 37 3.78 5.44 -8.41
CA VAL A 37 2.76 4.61 -7.76
C VAL A 37 1.59 5.46 -7.26
N LYS A 38 1.85 6.64 -6.71
CA LYS A 38 0.78 7.56 -6.30
C LYS A 38 -0.13 7.97 -7.46
N ARG A 39 0.46 8.35 -8.60
CA ARG A 39 -0.26 8.75 -9.81
C ARG A 39 -0.95 7.59 -10.54
N SER A 40 -0.62 6.34 -10.22
CA SER A 40 -1.31 5.21 -10.85
C SER A 40 -2.72 5.04 -10.31
N GLU A 41 -3.02 5.59 -9.13
CA GLU A 41 -4.31 5.48 -8.43
C GLU A 41 -4.75 4.02 -8.20
N GLN A 42 -3.82 3.07 -8.28
CA GLN A 42 -4.13 1.65 -8.15
C GLN A 42 -4.27 1.20 -6.70
N LEU A 43 -3.59 1.88 -5.76
CA LEU A 43 -3.71 1.57 -4.33
C LEU A 43 -5.02 2.15 -3.78
N THR A 44 -6.10 1.40 -4.00
CA THR A 44 -7.45 1.72 -3.54
C THR A 44 -7.89 0.79 -2.41
N PRO A 45 -8.86 1.19 -1.57
CA PRO A 45 -9.46 0.31 -0.58
C PRO A 45 -9.94 -1.02 -1.18
N GLN A 46 -10.54 -0.98 -2.37
CA GLN A 46 -11.07 -2.16 -3.06
C GLN A 46 -9.96 -3.14 -3.48
N LEU A 47 -8.83 -2.62 -3.98
CA LEU A 47 -7.69 -3.46 -4.33
C LEU A 47 -7.16 -4.17 -3.09
N ILE A 48 -6.89 -3.42 -2.01
CA ILE A 48 -6.29 -3.97 -0.80
C ILE A 48 -7.23 -4.96 -0.12
N ALA A 49 -8.52 -4.61 0.00
CA ALA A 49 -9.54 -5.48 0.56
C ALA A 49 -9.63 -6.83 -0.18
N GLY A 50 -9.61 -6.79 -1.53
CA GLY A 50 -9.58 -8.00 -2.36
C GLY A 50 -8.32 -8.86 -2.15
N LEU A 51 -7.15 -8.26 -1.90
CA LEU A 51 -5.91 -8.99 -1.61
C LEU A 51 -5.95 -9.70 -0.25
N TYR A 52 -6.65 -9.13 0.74
CA TYR A 52 -6.76 -9.67 2.09
C TYR A 52 -8.06 -10.45 2.34
N ASN A 53 -8.93 -10.58 1.33
CA ASN A 53 -10.22 -11.24 1.40
C ASN A 53 -11.11 -10.69 2.54
N VAL A 54 -11.20 -9.36 2.62
CA VAL A 54 -12.05 -8.61 3.55
C VAL A 54 -12.94 -7.63 2.79
N GLU A 55 -13.93 -7.05 3.46
CA GLU A 55 -14.75 -5.98 2.89
C GLU A 55 -13.96 -4.65 2.80
N PRO A 56 -14.24 -3.78 1.81
CA PRO A 56 -13.57 -2.47 1.69
C PRO A 56 -13.64 -1.59 2.94
N ASP A 57 -14.70 -1.73 3.74
CA ASP A 57 -14.92 -0.97 4.99
C ASP A 57 -13.91 -1.33 6.10
N PHE A 58 -13.18 -2.45 5.97
CA PHE A 58 -12.06 -2.80 6.85
C PHE A 58 -10.78 -2.00 6.53
N ILE A 59 -10.71 -1.32 5.40
CA ILE A 59 -9.55 -0.50 5.04
C ILE A 59 -9.74 0.91 5.59
N HIS A 60 -9.16 1.16 6.76
CA HIS A 60 -9.34 2.44 7.46
C HIS A 60 -8.71 3.61 6.73
N ASN A 61 -7.44 3.48 6.30
CA ASN A 61 -6.68 4.58 5.72
C ASN A 61 -5.67 4.11 4.68
N ILE A 62 -5.48 4.91 3.62
CA ILE A 62 -4.34 4.84 2.72
C ILE A 62 -3.70 6.22 2.73
N VAL A 63 -2.50 6.32 3.31
CA VAL A 63 -1.84 7.60 3.58
C VAL A 63 -0.63 7.78 2.67
N TRP A 64 -0.57 8.93 2.01
CA TRP A 64 0.57 9.40 1.23
C TRP A 64 1.35 10.42 2.07
N PHE A 65 2.64 10.19 2.28
CA PHE A 65 3.53 11.08 3.04
C PHE A 65 4.23 12.04 2.07
N ASP A 66 3.64 13.22 1.87
CA ASP A 66 4.17 14.25 0.97
C ASP A 66 5.02 15.30 1.66
#